data_AF-Q11F88-F1
#
_entry.id   AF-Q11F88-F1
#
_cell.length_a   1.000
_cell.length_b   1.000
_cell.length_c   1.000
_cell.angle_alpha   90.00
_cell.angle_beta   90.00
_cell.angle_gamma   90.00
#
_symmetry.space_group_name_H-M   'P 1'
#
loop_
_entity.id
_entity.type
_entity.pdbx_description
1 polymer ?
#
loop_
_entity_poly.entity_id
_entity_poly.type
_entity_poly.pdbx_seq_one_letter_code
_entity_poly.pdbx_strand_id
1 'polypeptide(L)'
;MGNILNPRGAGGSGKTELVRRILYRYGWKAGERYGGSLVECLYVSGRSRPFAYRLPHPFGGRPLVVIGHYEVTSGGCDTIRQADGGLVEVARSADAFTATGHDVIIEGLRLSSDVEHSMALARSRRLLVLRLRTPLRRCVYNLASRRRVGPRAHPAIERAVKAEHARIEQACQWLRPHAYVEDVTFDEALARAGALLGLTS
;
A
#
# COMPACT_ATOMS: atom_id res chain seq x y z
N MET A 1 16.49 3.76 12.13
CA MET A 1 15.90 4.19 10.85
C MET A 1 14.78 3.23 10.49
N GLY A 2 13.62 3.71 10.07
CA GLY A 2 12.49 2.84 9.73
C GLY A 2 12.61 2.21 8.34
N ASN A 3 11.71 1.28 8.02
CA ASN A 3 11.62 0.59 6.74
C ASN A 3 10.40 1.06 5.94
N ILE A 4 10.46 0.95 4.62
CA ILE A 4 9.30 1.16 3.74
C ILE A 4 8.84 -0.20 3.21
N LEU A 5 7.56 -0.50 3.42
CA LEU A 5 6.87 -1.63 2.82
C LEU A 5 5.96 -1.13 1.69
N ASN A 6 6.14 -1.68 0.48
CA ASN A 6 5.36 -1.32 -0.69
C ASN A 6 4.72 -2.56 -1.33
N PRO A 7 3.48 -2.92 -0.94
CA PRO A 7 2.74 -3.97 -1.60
C PRO A 7 2.36 -3.57 -3.03
N ARG A 8 2.60 -4.46 -3.99
CA ARG A 8 2.32 -4.24 -5.42
C ARG A 8 1.48 -5.37 -6.01
N GLY A 9 0.71 -5.05 -7.04
CA GLY A 9 -0.20 -5.99 -7.70
C GLY A 9 -1.31 -5.26 -8.45
N ALA A 10 -1.95 -5.91 -9.40
CA ALA A 10 -2.98 -5.28 -10.23
C ALA A 10 -4.26 -4.94 -9.44
N GLY A 11 -5.23 -4.28 -10.07
CA GLY A 11 -6.56 -4.11 -9.49
C GLY A 11 -7.18 -5.45 -9.06
N GLY A 12 -7.67 -5.54 -7.81
CA GLY A 12 -8.24 -6.79 -7.28
C GLY A 12 -7.24 -7.81 -6.72
N SER A 13 -5.94 -7.51 -6.71
CA SER A 13 -4.90 -8.40 -6.17
C SER A 13 -4.91 -8.59 -4.65
N GLY A 14 -5.60 -7.72 -3.90
CA GLY A 14 -5.70 -7.80 -2.43
C GLY A 14 -4.82 -6.81 -1.66
N LYS A 15 -4.07 -5.91 -2.32
CA LYS A 15 -3.20 -4.93 -1.64
C LYS A 15 -3.87 -4.17 -0.49
N THR A 16 -5.00 -3.53 -0.74
CA THR A 16 -5.72 -2.75 0.29
C THR A 16 -6.20 -3.64 1.44
N GLU A 17 -6.58 -4.89 1.16
CA GLU A 17 -6.95 -5.86 2.19
C GLU A 17 -5.73 -6.27 3.04
N LEU A 18 -4.57 -6.50 2.40
CA LEU A 18 -3.32 -6.77 3.11
C LEU A 18 -2.99 -5.63 4.10
N VAL A 19 -3.05 -4.39 3.63
CA VAL A 19 -2.74 -3.23 4.49
C VAL A 19 -3.78 -3.04 5.59
N ARG A 20 -5.07 -3.27 5.31
CA ARG A 20 -6.13 -3.23 6.34
C ARG A 20 -5.93 -4.27 7.42
N ARG A 21 -5.50 -5.49 7.07
CA ARG A 21 -5.18 -6.51 8.08
C ARG A 21 -4.01 -6.08 8.95
N ILE A 22 -3.00 -5.44 8.38
CA ILE A 22 -1.89 -4.88 9.17
C ILE A 22 -2.41 -3.76 10.08
N LEU A 23 -3.14 -2.78 9.53
CA LEU A 23 -3.77 -1.69 10.29
C LEU A 23 -4.60 -2.21 11.47
N TYR A 24 -5.41 -3.25 11.26
CA TYR A 24 -6.22 -3.86 12.32
C TYR A 24 -5.39 -4.39 13.49
N ARG A 25 -4.20 -4.96 13.20
CA ARG A 25 -3.27 -5.43 14.24
C ARG A 25 -2.64 -4.29 15.05
N TYR A 26 -2.66 -3.07 14.51
CA TYR A 26 -2.30 -1.84 15.21
C TYR A 26 -3.50 -1.14 15.86
N GLY A 27 -4.67 -1.80 15.92
CA GLY A 27 -5.88 -1.27 16.56
C GLY A 27 -6.74 -0.35 15.69
N TRP A 28 -6.41 -0.18 14.40
CA TRP A 28 -7.24 0.59 13.46
C TRP A 28 -8.53 -0.18 13.10
N LYS A 29 -9.66 0.52 13.07
CA LYS A 29 -10.96 -0.05 12.70
C LYS A 29 -11.76 0.91 11.86
N ALA A 30 -12.27 0.42 10.73
CA ALA A 30 -13.07 1.24 9.82
C ALA A 30 -14.31 1.84 10.52
N GLY A 31 -14.53 3.14 10.34
CA GLY A 31 -15.70 3.84 10.87
C GLY A 31 -15.59 4.26 12.35
N GLU A 32 -14.53 3.91 13.06
CA GLU A 32 -14.32 4.41 14.42
C GLU A 32 -13.89 5.88 14.40
N ARG A 33 -14.45 6.68 15.31
CA ARG A 33 -13.98 8.02 15.60
C ARG A 33 -12.78 7.91 16.54
N TYR A 34 -11.59 8.19 16.03
CA TYR A 34 -10.32 8.03 16.76
C TYR A 34 -10.08 9.05 17.89
N GLY A 35 -11.12 9.71 18.42
CA GLY A 35 -11.06 10.75 19.48
C GLY A 35 -10.71 10.24 20.88
N GLY A 36 -9.93 9.16 20.97
CA GLY A 36 -9.55 8.43 22.17
C GLY A 36 -8.75 7.17 21.87
N SER A 37 -8.57 6.83 20.59
CA SER A 37 -7.66 5.77 20.16
C SER A 37 -6.23 6.27 20.08
N LEU A 38 -5.26 5.36 20.16
CA LEU A 38 -3.86 5.68 19.88
C LEU A 38 -3.57 5.89 18.38
N VAL A 39 -4.54 5.65 17.50
CA VAL A 39 -4.42 5.90 16.06
C VAL A 39 -4.65 7.38 15.79
N GLU A 40 -3.68 8.02 15.15
CA GLU A 40 -3.76 9.42 14.77
C GLU A 40 -3.95 9.56 13.26
N CYS A 41 -4.97 10.31 12.86
CA CYS A 41 -5.17 10.69 11.46
C CYS A 41 -4.36 11.94 11.15
N LEU A 42 -3.45 11.84 10.19
CA LEU A 42 -2.67 12.96 9.68
C LEU A 42 -3.37 13.55 8.46
N TYR A 43 -3.50 14.87 8.43
CA TYR A 43 -4.13 15.62 7.34
C TYR A 43 -3.13 16.56 6.70
N VAL A 44 -3.32 16.83 5.41
CA VAL A 44 -2.61 17.89 4.67
C VAL A 44 -3.59 19.00 4.32
N SER A 45 -3.08 20.22 4.16
CA SER A 45 -3.92 21.39 3.87
C SER A 45 -4.80 21.16 2.64
N GLY A 46 -6.08 21.56 2.73
CA GLY A 46 -7.05 21.41 1.65
C GLY A 46 -7.67 20.01 1.50
N ARG A 47 -7.27 19.02 2.30
CA ARG A 47 -7.78 17.65 2.21
C ARG A 47 -8.71 17.32 3.38
N SER A 48 -9.95 16.96 3.06
CA SER A 48 -10.97 16.57 4.06
C SER A 48 -10.89 15.11 4.54
N ARG A 49 -10.05 14.29 3.89
CA ARG A 49 -9.82 12.89 4.25
C ARG A 49 -8.40 12.72 4.78
N PRO A 50 -8.15 11.74 5.66
CA PRO A 50 -6.80 11.41 6.10
C PRO A 50 -5.83 11.29 4.91
N PHE A 51 -4.66 11.90 5.07
CA PHE A 51 -3.51 11.70 4.21
C PHE A 51 -2.74 10.46 4.64
N ALA A 52 -2.61 10.24 5.95
CA ALA A 52 -1.99 9.06 6.53
C ALA A 52 -2.59 8.73 7.89
N TYR A 53 -2.29 7.53 8.37
CA TYR A 53 -2.56 7.10 9.75
C TYR A 53 -1.22 6.86 10.45
N ARG A 54 -1.00 7.45 11.62
CA ARG A 54 0.13 7.17 12.51
C ARG A 54 -0.33 6.29 13.66
N LEU A 55 0.35 5.18 13.88
CA LEU A 55 -0.06 4.15 14.83
C LEU A 55 1.13 3.74 15.70
N PRO A 56 1.03 3.81 17.04
CA PRO A 56 2.07 3.28 17.90
C PRO A 56 2.12 1.75 17.80
N HIS A 57 3.31 1.20 18.00
CA HIS A 57 3.50 -0.23 17.90
C HIS A 57 2.82 -0.96 19.07
N PRO A 58 2.00 -1.99 18.80
CA PRO A 58 1.23 -2.68 19.85
C PRO A 58 2.11 -3.37 20.91
N PHE A 59 3.33 -3.77 20.55
CA PHE A 59 4.31 -4.42 21.43
C PHE A 59 5.56 -3.58 21.72
N GLY A 60 5.51 -2.25 21.58
CA GLY A 60 6.63 -1.35 21.92
C GLY A 60 7.79 -1.30 20.90
N GLY A 61 7.61 -1.83 19.68
CA GLY A 61 8.51 -1.66 18.55
C GLY A 61 8.39 -0.29 17.87
N ARG A 62 8.88 -0.19 16.62
CA ARG A 62 8.81 1.08 15.87
C ARG A 62 7.36 1.44 15.51
N PRO A 63 6.96 2.72 15.65
CA PRO A 63 5.63 3.15 15.22
C PRO A 63 5.48 3.00 13.70
N LEU A 64 4.24 2.81 13.25
CA LEU A 64 3.88 2.64 11.86
C LEU A 64 3.19 3.89 11.33
N VAL A 65 3.52 4.30 10.10
CA VAL A 65 2.72 5.25 9.32
C VAL A 65 2.21 4.56 8.06
N VAL A 66 0.90 4.62 7.83
CA VAL A 66 0.28 4.10 6.60
C VAL A 66 -0.25 5.28 5.80
N ILE A 67 0.34 5.53 4.63
CA ILE A 67 -0.06 6.64 3.77
C ILE A 67 -1.23 6.23 2.87
N GLY A 68 -2.21 7.12 2.76
CA GLY A 68 -3.47 6.90 2.08
C GLY A 68 -4.66 6.81 3.03
N HIS A 69 -5.86 6.86 2.46
CA HIS A 69 -7.12 6.73 3.19
C HIS A 69 -7.72 5.33 3.03
N TYR A 70 -8.17 4.69 4.12
CA TYR A 70 -8.57 3.27 4.12
C TYR A 70 -10.01 2.98 4.52
N GLU A 71 -10.82 4.01 4.79
CA GLU A 71 -12.26 3.83 5.13
C GLU A 71 -13.14 3.66 3.88
N VAL A 72 -12.55 3.70 2.68
CA VAL A 72 -13.26 3.57 1.39
C VAL A 72 -12.92 2.27 0.68
N THR A 73 -13.80 1.77 -0.19
CA THR A 73 -13.65 0.47 -0.88
C THR A 73 -12.32 0.29 -1.64
N SER A 74 -11.76 1.37 -2.20
CA SER A 74 -10.43 1.39 -2.82
C SER A 74 -9.57 2.41 -2.07
N GLY A 75 -8.78 1.90 -1.11
CA GLY A 75 -7.99 2.73 -0.22
C GLY A 75 -6.59 3.03 -0.73
N GLY A 76 -5.73 3.48 0.18
CA GLY A 76 -4.32 3.68 -0.09
C GLY A 76 -3.99 5.00 -0.76
N CYS A 77 -2.81 5.05 -1.37
CA CYS A 77 -2.28 6.23 -2.05
C CYS A 77 -3.05 6.58 -3.33
N ASP A 78 -3.89 5.67 -3.86
CA ASP A 78 -4.82 5.99 -4.96
C ASP A 78 -5.83 7.10 -4.58
N THR A 79 -6.01 7.34 -3.28
CA THR A 79 -6.85 8.43 -2.77
C THR A 79 -6.15 9.79 -2.75
N ILE A 80 -4.83 9.85 -2.99
CA ILE A 80 -4.03 11.08 -2.96
C ILE A 80 -3.92 11.61 -4.40
N ARG A 81 -4.64 12.69 -4.68
CA ARG A 81 -4.77 13.26 -6.03
C ARG A 81 -3.58 14.15 -6.35
N GLN A 82 -3.45 14.56 -7.61
CA GLN A 82 -2.41 15.52 -8.00
C GLN A 82 -2.56 16.87 -7.29
N ALA A 83 -3.80 17.30 -7.00
CA ALA A 83 -4.05 18.50 -6.20
C ALA A 83 -3.54 18.37 -4.74
N ASP A 84 -3.37 17.14 -4.25
CA ASP A 84 -2.77 16.82 -2.95
C ASP A 84 -1.25 16.55 -3.08
N GLY A 85 -0.63 16.84 -4.24
CA GLY A 85 0.78 16.56 -4.54
C GLY A 85 1.08 15.17 -5.12
N GLY A 86 0.08 14.30 -5.23
CA GLY A 86 0.18 13.01 -5.94
C GLY A 86 1.27 12.07 -5.39
N LEU A 87 1.95 11.35 -6.28
CA LEU A 87 2.98 10.37 -5.88
C LEU A 87 4.26 11.02 -5.35
N VAL A 88 4.57 12.23 -5.81
CA VAL A 88 5.72 13.00 -5.30
C VAL A 88 5.55 13.25 -3.81
N GLU A 89 4.36 13.69 -3.39
CA GLU A 89 4.06 13.95 -2.00
C GLU A 89 4.05 12.67 -1.14
N VAL A 90 3.54 11.56 -1.70
CA VAL A 90 3.62 10.25 -1.06
C VAL A 90 5.07 9.84 -0.79
N ALA A 91 5.94 9.95 -1.79
CA ALA A 91 7.35 9.59 -1.64
C ALA A 91 8.08 10.50 -0.66
N ARG A 92 7.87 11.82 -0.77
CA ARG A 92 8.46 12.81 0.15
C ARG A 92 8.04 12.52 1.60
N SER A 93 6.76 12.25 1.83
CA SER A 93 6.23 11.92 3.15
C SER A 93 6.78 10.60 3.68
N ALA A 94 6.87 9.56 2.83
CA ALA A 94 7.44 8.27 3.22
C ALA A 94 8.91 8.40 3.65
N ASP A 95 9.70 9.18 2.91
CA ASP A 95 11.09 9.48 3.28
C ASP A 95 11.17 10.22 4.63
N ALA A 96 10.35 11.26 4.83
CA ALA A 96 10.34 12.03 6.07
C ALA A 96 9.93 11.20 7.30
N PHE A 97 8.89 10.36 7.18
CA PHE A 97 8.46 9.50 8.29
C PHE A 97 9.50 8.42 8.61
N THR A 98 10.12 7.82 7.60
CA THR A 98 11.20 6.84 7.85
C THR A 98 12.44 7.48 8.45
N ALA A 99 12.76 8.73 8.09
CA ALA A 99 13.84 9.52 8.69
C ALA A 99 13.65 9.71 10.20
N THR A 100 12.41 9.89 10.64
CA THR A 100 12.04 10.05 12.05
C THR A 100 11.86 8.72 12.79
N GLY A 101 12.18 7.59 12.15
CA GLY A 101 12.21 6.27 12.79
C GLY A 101 10.93 5.45 12.68
N HIS A 102 9.93 5.90 11.91
CA HIS A 102 8.69 5.15 11.67
C HIS A 102 8.90 4.10 10.58
N ASP A 103 8.32 2.91 10.74
CA ASP A 103 8.07 2.05 9.57
C ASP A 103 6.92 2.66 8.75
N VAL A 104 6.98 2.54 7.43
CA VAL A 104 6.01 3.17 6.53
C VAL A 104 5.42 2.16 5.55
N ILE A 105 4.11 2.19 5.36
CA ILE A 105 3.42 1.46 4.28
C ILE A 105 2.89 2.44 3.24
N ILE A 106 3.23 2.17 1.98
CA ILE A 106 2.67 2.85 0.80
C ILE A 106 2.10 1.81 -0.15
N GLU A 107 0.83 1.91 -0.53
CA GLU A 107 0.22 1.05 -1.54
C GLU A 107 -0.72 1.84 -2.46
N GLY A 108 -0.91 1.34 -3.68
CA GLY A 108 -1.77 1.99 -4.66
C GLY A 108 -1.58 1.35 -6.03
N LEU A 109 -2.58 1.46 -6.89
CA LEU A 109 -2.51 0.98 -8.27
C LEU A 109 -1.46 1.77 -9.05
N ARG A 110 -1.45 3.11 -8.93
CA ARG A 110 -0.43 3.94 -9.61
C ARG A 110 0.99 3.65 -9.09
N LEU A 111 1.14 3.49 -7.77
CA LEU A 111 2.39 3.08 -7.14
C LEU A 111 2.87 1.69 -7.58
N SER A 112 1.95 0.78 -7.92
CA SER A 112 2.33 -0.60 -8.28
C SER A 112 3.17 -0.65 -9.57
N SER A 113 2.97 0.30 -10.49
CA SER A 113 3.77 0.46 -11.70
C SER A 113 4.75 1.63 -11.64
N ASP A 114 4.84 2.33 -10.52
CA ASP A 114 5.79 3.43 -10.33
C ASP A 114 7.21 2.87 -10.19
N VAL A 115 8.16 3.50 -10.89
CA VAL A 115 9.58 3.15 -10.81
C VAL A 115 10.39 4.33 -10.33
N GLU A 116 10.14 5.51 -10.87
CA GLU A 116 10.94 6.71 -10.60
C GLU A 116 10.97 7.08 -9.10
N HIS A 117 9.80 7.29 -8.49
CA HIS A 117 9.74 7.69 -7.09
C HIS A 117 10.17 6.55 -6.16
N SER A 118 9.81 5.31 -6.51
CA SER A 118 10.21 4.12 -5.76
C SER A 118 11.72 3.86 -5.80
N MET A 119 12.38 4.10 -6.93
CA MET A 119 13.85 4.05 -7.03
C MET A 119 14.50 5.16 -6.22
N ALA A 120 13.95 6.37 -6.25
CA ALA A 120 14.45 7.47 -5.43
C ALA A 120 14.39 7.12 -3.92
N LEU A 121 13.26 6.57 -3.46
CA LEU A 121 13.11 6.05 -2.10
C LEU A 121 14.09 4.92 -1.79
N ALA A 122 14.26 3.97 -2.70
CA ALA A 122 15.13 2.81 -2.50
C ALA A 122 16.63 3.19 -2.40
N ARG A 123 17.03 4.33 -2.97
CA ARG A 123 18.39 4.87 -2.85
C ARG A 123 18.68 5.47 -1.46
N SER A 124 17.67 6.01 -0.78
CA SER A 124 17.83 6.64 0.54
C SER A 124 17.35 5.77 1.71
N ARG A 125 16.45 4.82 1.46
CA ARG A 125 15.75 4.02 2.50
C ARG A 125 15.72 2.54 2.16
N ARG A 126 15.53 1.71 3.20
CA ARG A 126 15.27 0.28 3.03
C ARG A 126 13.85 0.08 2.51
N LEU A 127 13.73 -0.21 1.22
CA LEU A 127 12.46 -0.50 0.55
C LEU A 127 12.28 -2.01 0.35
N LEU A 128 11.22 -2.57 0.94
CA LEU A 128 10.71 -3.91 0.66
C LEU A 128 9.46 -3.82 -0.22
N VAL A 129 9.54 -4.36 -1.42
CA VAL A 129 8.44 -4.50 -2.36
C VAL A 129 7.91 -5.93 -2.30
N LEU A 130 6.63 -6.08 -1.99
CA LEU A 130 5.93 -7.38 -2.01
C LEU A 130 5.00 -7.41 -3.22
N ARG A 131 5.42 -8.04 -4.32
CA ARG A 131 4.56 -8.23 -5.51
C ARG A 131 3.64 -9.43 -5.26
N LEU A 132 2.34 -9.15 -5.10
CA LEU A 132 1.33 -10.17 -4.90
C LEU A 132 1.14 -11.01 -6.17
N ARG A 133 1.35 -12.33 -6.05
CA ARG A 133 1.16 -13.35 -7.10
C ARG A 133 -0.30 -13.76 -7.30
N THR A 134 -1.26 -12.90 -6.93
CA THR A 134 -2.69 -13.19 -7.10
C THR A 134 -2.99 -13.49 -8.57
N PRO A 135 -3.59 -14.64 -8.90
CA PRO A 135 -3.83 -15.02 -10.29
C PRO A 135 -4.70 -14.00 -11.04
N LEU A 136 -4.40 -13.75 -12.32
CA LEU A 136 -5.09 -12.77 -13.16
C LEU A 136 -6.63 -12.93 -13.09
N ARG A 137 -7.13 -14.17 -13.24
CA ARG A 137 -8.56 -14.48 -13.16
C ARG A 137 -9.18 -14.03 -11.83
N ARG A 138 -8.46 -14.20 -10.71
CA ARG A 138 -8.91 -13.77 -9.39
C ARG A 138 -8.90 -12.25 -9.27
N CYS A 139 -7.88 -11.57 -9.80
CA CYS A 139 -7.84 -10.11 -9.88
C CYS A 139 -9.05 -9.55 -10.66
N VAL A 140 -9.35 -10.11 -11.84
CA VAL A 140 -10.50 -9.73 -12.68
C VAL A 140 -11.82 -9.93 -11.93
N TYR A 141 -12.01 -11.10 -11.34
CA TYR A 141 -13.22 -11.41 -10.55
C TYR A 141 -13.40 -10.43 -9.39
N ASN A 142 -12.36 -10.22 -8.58
CA ASN A 142 -12.40 -9.30 -7.45
C ASN A 142 -12.69 -7.87 -7.90
N LEU A 143 -12.09 -7.44 -9.01
CA LEU A 143 -12.29 -6.08 -9.55
C LEU A 143 -13.70 -5.90 -10.12
N ALA A 144 -14.24 -6.89 -10.84
CA ALA A 144 -15.59 -6.88 -11.38
C ALA A 144 -16.63 -6.84 -10.25
N SER A 145 -16.47 -7.72 -9.24
CA SER A 145 -17.30 -7.75 -8.03
C SER A 145 -17.28 -6.39 -7.31
N ARG A 146 -16.09 -5.81 -7.10
CA ARG A 146 -15.93 -4.50 -6.46
C ARG A 146 -16.60 -3.37 -7.24
N ARG A 147 -16.54 -3.40 -8.57
CA ARG A 147 -17.17 -2.40 -9.45
C ARG A 147 -18.66 -2.66 -9.68
N ARG A 148 -19.21 -3.78 -9.18
CA ARG A 148 -20.59 -4.22 -9.40
C ARG A 148 -20.97 -4.24 -10.88
N VAL A 149 -20.04 -4.64 -11.75
CA VAL A 149 -20.29 -4.73 -13.19
C VAL A 149 -20.70 -6.14 -13.58
N GLY A 150 -21.58 -6.24 -14.59
CA GLY A 150 -22.03 -7.53 -15.10
C GLY A 150 -21.02 -8.22 -16.02
N PRO A 151 -21.31 -9.47 -16.45
CA PRO A 151 -20.42 -10.30 -17.26
C PRO A 151 -19.96 -9.65 -18.58
N ARG A 152 -20.77 -8.78 -19.19
CA ARG A 152 -20.43 -8.07 -20.43
C ARG A 152 -19.18 -7.18 -20.31
N ALA A 153 -18.87 -6.69 -19.10
CA ALA A 153 -17.68 -5.86 -18.86
C ALA A 153 -16.40 -6.69 -18.61
N HIS A 154 -16.52 -8.00 -18.40
CA HIS A 154 -15.38 -8.86 -18.04
C HIS A 154 -14.23 -8.82 -19.05
N PRO A 155 -14.46 -8.92 -20.38
CA PRO A 155 -13.36 -8.91 -21.34
C PRO A 155 -12.54 -7.62 -21.31
N ALA A 156 -13.20 -6.47 -21.11
CA ALA A 156 -12.53 -5.18 -21.00
C ALA A 156 -11.71 -5.07 -19.71
N ILE A 157 -12.27 -5.55 -18.59
CA ILE A 157 -11.56 -5.63 -17.30
C ILE A 157 -10.36 -6.55 -17.41
N GLU A 158 -10.51 -7.72 -18.02
CA GLU A 158 -9.43 -8.68 -18.18
C GLU A 158 -8.26 -8.11 -18.97
N ARG A 159 -8.53 -7.45 -20.11
CA ARG A 159 -7.47 -6.76 -20.87
C ARG A 159 -6.76 -5.70 -20.04
N ALA A 160 -7.51 -4.88 -19.30
CA ALA A 160 -6.94 -3.83 -18.47
C ALA A 160 -6.06 -4.41 -17.35
N VAL A 161 -6.55 -5.42 -16.62
CA VAL A 161 -5.81 -6.07 -15.53
C VAL A 161 -4.60 -6.82 -16.07
N LYS A 162 -4.68 -7.46 -17.24
CA LYS A 162 -3.53 -8.10 -17.90
C LYS A 162 -2.43 -7.08 -18.23
N ALA A 163 -2.80 -5.94 -18.79
CA ALA A 163 -1.86 -4.85 -19.08
C ALA A 163 -1.28 -4.23 -17.80
N GLU A 164 -2.05 -4.13 -16.72
CA GLU A 164 -1.55 -3.74 -15.39
C GLU A 164 -0.52 -4.74 -14.85
N HIS A 165 -0.80 -6.04 -14.91
CA HIS A 165 0.14 -7.08 -14.48
C HIS A 165 1.50 -6.95 -15.18
N ALA A 166 1.50 -6.82 -16.52
CA ALA A 166 2.73 -6.68 -17.29
C ALA A 166 3.54 -5.43 -16.89
N ARG A 167 2.88 -4.28 -16.73
CA ARG A 167 3.54 -3.04 -16.29
C ARG A 167 4.11 -3.16 -14.87
N ILE A 168 3.39 -3.80 -13.96
CA ILE A 168 3.84 -4.00 -12.57
C ILE A 168 5.03 -4.95 -12.53
N GLU A 169 5.00 -6.03 -13.32
CA GLU A 169 6.12 -6.96 -13.45
C GLU A 169 7.37 -6.25 -13.97
N GLN A 170 7.25 -5.48 -15.05
CA GLN A 170 8.36 -4.69 -15.59
C GLN A 170 8.90 -3.68 -14.56
N ALA A 171 8.01 -2.96 -13.86
CA ALA A 171 8.41 -2.03 -12.81
C ALA A 171 9.17 -2.72 -11.67
N CYS A 172 8.72 -3.90 -11.25
CA CYS A 172 9.40 -4.70 -10.23
C CYS A 172 10.77 -5.18 -10.70
N GLN A 173 10.93 -5.57 -11.98
CA GLN A 173 12.23 -5.92 -12.55
C GLN A 173 13.22 -4.74 -12.49
N TRP A 174 12.77 -3.53 -12.86
CA TRP A 174 13.61 -2.32 -12.77
C TRP A 174 13.99 -1.94 -11.34
N LEU A 175 13.17 -2.30 -10.35
CA LEU A 175 13.43 -2.00 -8.94
C LEU A 175 14.37 -2.99 -8.25
N ARG A 176 14.49 -4.23 -8.73
CA ARG A 176 15.33 -5.28 -8.10
C ARG A 176 16.78 -4.87 -7.80
N PRO A 177 17.47 -4.07 -8.63
CA PRO A 177 18.83 -3.60 -8.32
C PRO A 177 18.90 -2.61 -7.16
N HIS A 178 17.78 -1.99 -6.77
CA HIS A 178 17.73 -0.90 -5.80
C HIS A 178 16.93 -1.24 -4.54
N ALA A 179 15.97 -2.16 -4.64
CA ALA A 179 15.05 -2.54 -3.57
C ALA A 179 14.98 -4.06 -3.40
N TYR A 180 14.55 -4.51 -2.23
CA TYR A 180 14.24 -5.92 -2.00
C TYR A 180 12.86 -6.20 -2.61
N VAL A 181 12.81 -7.02 -3.66
CA VAL A 181 11.56 -7.35 -4.36
C VAL A 181 11.27 -8.84 -4.23
N GLU A 182 10.17 -9.17 -3.57
CA GLU A 182 9.73 -10.54 -3.33
C GLU A 182 8.39 -10.79 -4.04
N ASP A 183 8.30 -11.95 -4.71
CA ASP A 183 7.08 -12.42 -5.35
C ASP A 183 6.36 -13.39 -4.42
N VAL A 184 5.25 -12.96 -3.83
CA VAL A 184 4.63 -13.63 -2.69
C VAL A 184 3.14 -13.85 -2.88
N THR A 185 2.59 -14.91 -2.30
CA THR A 185 1.15 -15.07 -2.12
C THR A 185 0.64 -14.06 -1.09
N PHE A 186 -0.68 -13.97 -0.92
CA PHE A 186 -1.27 -13.05 0.07
C PHE A 186 -0.82 -13.39 1.50
N ASP A 187 -0.85 -14.66 1.88
CA ASP A 187 -0.50 -15.10 3.23
C ASP A 187 1.00 -14.96 3.50
N GLU A 188 1.84 -15.30 2.52
CA GLU A 188 3.29 -15.02 2.57
C GLU A 188 3.55 -13.52 2.73
N ALA A 189 2.83 -12.66 2.01
CA ALA A 189 2.98 -11.21 2.13
C ALA A 189 2.60 -10.71 3.54
N LEU A 190 1.51 -11.23 4.11
CA LEU A 190 1.07 -10.87 5.45
C LEU A 190 2.06 -11.33 6.52
N ALA A 191 2.58 -12.55 6.40
CA ALA A 191 3.61 -13.08 7.28
C ALA A 191 4.91 -12.26 7.18
N ARG A 192 5.36 -11.96 5.95
CA ARG A 192 6.57 -11.18 5.69
C ARG A 192 6.46 -9.75 6.22
N ALA A 193 5.32 -9.10 5.99
CA ALA A 193 5.03 -7.78 6.54
C ALA A 193 4.99 -7.83 8.08
N GLY A 194 4.36 -8.84 8.66
CA GLY A 194 4.31 -9.02 10.11
C GLY A 194 5.70 -9.18 10.73
N ALA A 195 6.57 -9.99 10.12
CA ALA A 195 7.95 -10.16 10.57
C ALA A 195 8.76 -8.86 10.45
N LEU A 196 8.66 -8.15 9.32
CA LEU A 196 9.33 -6.86 9.12
C LEU A 196 8.92 -5.83 10.18
N LEU A 197 7.62 -5.80 10.49
CA LEU A 197 7.01 -4.83 11.40
C LEU A 197 7.08 -5.25 12.87
N GLY A 198 7.66 -6.41 13.22
CA GLY A 198 7.73 -6.86 14.61
C GLY A 198 6.37 -7.26 15.21
N LEU A 199 5.43 -7.68 14.37
CA LEU A 199 4.09 -8.09 14.79
C LEU A 199 3.98 -9.59 15.12
N THR A 200 5.02 -10.40 14.89
CA THR A 200 5.02 -11.81 15.28
C THR A 200 5.24 -11.92 16.79
N SER A 201 4.20 -12.30 17.53
CA SER A 201 4.27 -12.78 18.92
C SER A 201 4.80 -14.20 18.97
#